data_AF-A0AAT9PLX0-F1
#
_entry.id   AF-A0AAT9PLX0-F1
#
_cell.length_a   1.000
_cell.length_b   1.000
_cell.length_c   1.000
_cell.angle_alpha   90.00
_cell.angle_beta   90.00
_cell.angle_gamma   90.00
#
_symmetry.space_group_name_H-M   'P 1'
#
loop_
_entity.id
_entity.type
_entity.pdbx_description
1 polymer ?
#
loop_
_entity_poly.entity_id
_entity_poly.type
_entity_poly.pdbx_seq_one_letter_code
_entity_poly.pdbx_strand_id
1 'polypeptide(L)'
;MGSEVNDFEEVKFRVETAQKMVGSATISMDPDTLEHATTAVEAARSQLEIMKSVATDLDEPFLMNEEKKLSKCEHQLNEARH
;
A
#
# COMPACT_ATOMS: atom_id res chain seq x y z
N MET A 1 -20.35 14.53 -2.86
CA MET A 1 -19.57 14.18 -4.06
C MET A 1 -18.11 14.39 -3.69
N GLY A 2 -17.44 13.33 -3.19
CA GLY A 2 -15.99 13.33 -3.07
C GLY A 2 -15.44 13.13 -4.48
N SER A 3 -14.53 13.99 -4.91
CA SER A 3 -13.97 13.97 -6.27
C SER A 3 -12.98 12.81 -6.43
N GLU A 4 -13.06 12.07 -7.52
CA GLU A 4 -12.19 10.93 -7.88
C GLU A 4 -10.68 11.25 -7.78
N VAL A 5 -10.29 12.52 -8.00
CA VAL A 5 -8.92 13.02 -7.81
C VAL A 5 -8.41 12.79 -6.38
N ASN A 6 -9.31 12.90 -5.38
CA ASN A 6 -9.00 12.67 -3.97
C ASN A 6 -8.69 11.20 -3.71
N ASP A 7 -9.39 10.29 -4.40
CA ASP A 7 -9.28 8.85 -4.17
C ASP A 7 -7.94 8.30 -4.71
N PHE A 8 -7.46 8.80 -5.86
CA PHE A 8 -6.15 8.40 -6.43
C PHE A 8 -4.98 8.93 -5.59
N GLU A 9 -5.07 10.19 -5.14
CA GLU A 9 -4.10 10.76 -4.21
C GLU A 9 -4.09 10.01 -2.87
N GLU A 10 -5.26 9.60 -2.38
CA GLU A 10 -5.39 8.81 -1.16
C GLU A 10 -4.74 7.42 -1.31
N VAL A 11 -4.97 6.72 -2.42
CA VAL A 11 -4.27 5.46 -2.73
C VAL A 11 -2.76 5.67 -2.66
N LYS A 12 -2.25 6.66 -3.40
CA LYS A 12 -0.81 6.94 -3.44
C LYS A 12 -0.25 7.27 -2.06
N PHE A 13 -0.94 8.11 -1.29
CA PHE A 13 -0.51 8.48 0.05
C PHE A 13 -0.45 7.27 0.99
N ARG A 14 -1.46 6.40 0.96
CA ARG A 14 -1.51 5.17 1.76
C ARG A 14 -0.39 4.22 1.38
N VAL A 15 -0.13 4.03 0.08
CA VAL A 15 0.96 3.18 -0.42
C VAL A 15 2.32 3.71 0.02
N GLU A 16 2.59 5.01 -0.14
CA GLU A 16 3.85 5.62 0.30
C GLU A 16 4.05 5.52 1.82
N THR A 17 2.97 5.65 2.59
CA THR A 17 3.00 5.48 4.05
C THR A 17 3.34 4.04 4.42
N ALA A 18 2.66 3.06 3.79
CA ALA A 18 2.94 1.64 3.98
C ALA A 18 4.41 1.32 3.65
N GLN A 19 4.95 1.83 2.54
CA GLN A 19 6.36 1.64 2.18
C GLN A 19 7.33 2.14 3.25
N LYS A 20 7.08 3.32 3.82
CA LYS A 20 7.91 3.88 4.90
C LYS A 20 7.84 3.03 6.16
N MET A 21 6.63 2.63 6.56
CA MET A 21 6.42 1.81 7.75
C MET A 21 7.09 0.44 7.61
N VAL A 22 6.93 -0.22 6.46
CA VAL A 22 7.59 -1.51 6.16
C VAL A 22 9.11 -1.36 6.16
N GLY A 23 9.65 -0.31 5.55
CA GLY A 23 11.09 -0.03 5.59
C GLY A 23 11.61 0.12 7.03
N SER A 24 10.92 0.88 7.86
CA SER A 24 11.29 1.04 9.27
C SER A 24 11.12 -0.25 10.09
N ALA A 25 10.04 -0.98 9.87
CA ALA A 25 9.72 -2.19 10.60
C ALA A 25 10.68 -3.33 10.26
N THR A 26 11.05 -3.47 8.99
CA THR A 26 12.02 -4.49 8.55
C THR A 26 13.45 -4.20 9.02
N ILE A 27 13.82 -2.92 9.20
CA ILE A 27 15.12 -2.53 9.77
C ILE A 27 15.18 -2.80 11.28
N SER A 28 14.10 -2.44 12.01
CA SER A 28 14.05 -2.63 13.46
C SER A 28 13.76 -4.08 13.86
N MET A 29 13.05 -4.83 13.00
CA MET A 29 12.48 -6.15 13.26
C MET A 29 11.62 -6.19 14.53
N ASP A 30 11.08 -5.03 14.93
CA ASP A 30 10.24 -4.93 16.12
C ASP A 30 8.82 -5.46 15.81
N PRO A 31 8.29 -6.42 16.60
CA PRO A 31 7.00 -7.04 16.34
C PRO A 31 5.83 -6.06 16.22
N ASP A 32 5.78 -5.02 17.07
CA ASP A 32 4.70 -4.04 17.04
C ASP A 32 4.80 -3.20 15.77
N THR A 33 6.00 -2.78 15.37
CA THR A 33 6.19 -2.05 14.11
C THR A 33 5.87 -2.89 12.88
N LEU A 34 6.17 -4.20 12.91
CA LEU A 34 5.82 -5.15 11.84
C LEU A 34 4.30 -5.33 11.74
N GLU A 35 3.59 -5.41 12.87
CA GLU A 35 2.13 -5.45 12.90
C GLU A 35 1.53 -4.16 12.32
N HIS A 36 1.98 -2.99 12.79
CA HIS A 36 1.52 -1.70 12.28
C HIS A 36 1.79 -1.54 10.77
N ALA A 37 2.96 -1.96 10.30
CA ALA A 37 3.30 -1.94 8.88
C ALA A 37 2.40 -2.89 8.07
N THR A 38 2.07 -4.06 8.61
CA THR A 38 1.13 -5.01 8.00
C THR A 38 -0.25 -4.39 7.84
N THR A 39 -0.80 -3.80 8.91
CA THR A 39 -2.10 -3.11 8.85
C THR A 39 -2.11 -1.97 7.83
N ALA A 40 -1.02 -1.20 7.73
CA ALA A 40 -0.91 -0.12 6.76
C ALA A 40 -0.92 -0.63 5.30
N VAL A 41 -0.22 -1.75 5.03
CA VAL A 41 -0.23 -2.42 3.72
C VAL A 41 -1.62 -2.93 3.38
N GLU A 42 -2.31 -3.59 4.30
CA GLU A 42 -3.68 -4.09 4.10
C GLU A 42 -4.68 -2.95 3.82
N ALA A 43 -4.57 -1.85 4.56
CA ALA A 43 -5.42 -0.67 4.35
C ALA A 43 -5.16 -0.03 2.96
N ALA A 44 -3.90 0.07 2.55
CA ALA A 44 -3.55 0.56 1.22
C ALA A 44 -4.05 -0.38 0.11
N ARG A 45 -3.96 -1.69 0.32
CA ARG A 45 -4.49 -2.72 -0.59
C ARG A 45 -5.99 -2.57 -0.78
N SER A 46 -6.73 -2.44 0.32
CA SER A 46 -8.19 -2.27 0.26
C SER A 46 -8.57 -1.01 -0.50
N GLN A 47 -7.87 0.12 -0.29
CA GLN A 47 -8.14 1.35 -1.02
C GLN A 47 -7.83 1.21 -2.52
N LEU A 48 -6.73 0.52 -2.88
CA LEU A 48 -6.37 0.26 -4.27
C LEU A 48 -7.41 -0.62 -4.97
N GLU A 49 -7.95 -1.64 -4.30
CA GLU A 49 -9.00 -2.49 -4.88
C GLU A 49 -10.32 -1.74 -5.08
N ILE A 50 -10.68 -0.84 -4.16
CA ILE A 50 -11.83 0.07 -4.36
C ILE A 50 -11.57 0.94 -5.59
N MET A 51 -10.36 1.49 -5.73
CA MET A 51 -10.01 2.33 -6.88
C MET A 51 -10.10 1.56 -8.21
N LYS A 52 -9.60 0.32 -8.26
CA LYS A 52 -9.71 -0.54 -9.45
C LYS A 52 -11.16 -0.73 -9.93
N SER A 53 -12.15 -0.64 -9.03
CA SER A 53 -13.56 -0.80 -9.39
C SER A 53 -14.19 0.41 -10.08
N VAL A 54 -13.56 1.59 -9.95
CA VAL A 54 -14.05 2.86 -10.52
C VAL A 54 -13.11 3.46 -11.57
N ALA A 55 -11.90 2.93 -11.68
CA ALA A 55 -10.87 3.39 -12.60
C ALA A 55 -11.16 3.03 -14.07
N THR A 56 -10.53 3.76 -14.98
CA THR A 56 -10.60 3.54 -16.43
C THR A 56 -9.32 2.90 -16.95
N ASP A 57 -9.32 2.46 -18.22
CA ASP A 57 -8.13 1.92 -18.88
C ASP A 57 -6.93 2.90 -18.90
N LEU A 58 -7.20 4.21 -18.83
CA LEU A 58 -6.15 5.23 -18.78
C LEU A 58 -5.40 5.24 -17.43
N ASP A 59 -6.00 4.68 -16.38
CA ASP A 59 -5.47 4.66 -15.02
C ASP A 59 -4.69 3.38 -14.71
N GLU A 60 -4.76 2.37 -15.58
CA GLU A 60 -4.09 1.06 -15.42
C GLU A 60 -2.58 1.20 -15.08
N PRO A 61 -1.79 2.09 -15.73
CA PRO A 61 -0.38 2.25 -15.38
C PRO A 61 -0.15 2.70 -13.93
N PHE A 62 -1.03 3.56 -13.40
CA PHE A 62 -0.97 3.98 -12.00
C PHE A 62 -1.28 2.80 -11.08
N LEU A 63 -2.38 2.09 -11.34
CA LEU A 63 -2.83 0.98 -10.50
C LEU A 63 -1.81 -0.16 -10.44
N MET A 64 -1.23 -0.53 -11.60
CA MET A 64 -0.17 -1.54 -11.67
C MET A 64 1.07 -1.11 -10.89
N ASN A 65 1.43 0.17 -10.92
CA ASN A 65 2.57 0.69 -10.18
C ASN A 65 2.35 0.61 -8.67
N GLU A 66 1.18 1.04 -8.19
CA GLU A 66 0.84 0.97 -6.77
C GLU A 66 0.71 -0.48 -6.28
N GLU A 67 0.13 -1.38 -7.09
CA GLU A 67 0.06 -2.81 -6.78
C GLU A 67 1.45 -3.45 -6.66
N LYS A 68 2.36 -3.12 -7.58
CA LYS A 68 3.74 -3.60 -7.53
C LYS A 68 4.47 -3.14 -6.26
N LYS A 69 4.24 -1.90 -5.83
CA LYS A 69 4.80 -1.37 -4.57
C LYS A 69 4.28 -2.14 -3.36
N LEU A 70 2.96 -2.38 -3.29
CA LEU A 70 2.35 -3.12 -2.19
C LEU A 70 2.81 -4.58 -2.16
N SER A 71 2.90 -5.25 -3.31
CA SER A 71 3.42 -6.62 -3.39
C SER A 71 4.86 -6.73 -2.87
N LYS A 72 5.70 -5.72 -3.15
CA LYS A 72 7.06 -5.66 -2.57
C LYS A 72 7.00 -5.51 -1.04
N CYS A 73 6.13 -4.66 -0.52
CA CYS A 73 5.95 -4.49 0.92
C CYS A 73 5.51 -5.78 1.62
N GLU A 74 4.52 -6.47 1.07
CA GLU A 74 4.03 -7.76 1.56
C GLU A 74 5.16 -8.79 1.62
N HIS A 75 5.99 -8.86 0.56
CA HIS A 75 7.14 -9.75 0.54
C HIS A 75 8.14 -9.40 1.65
N GLN A 76 8.51 -8.13 1.81
CA GLN A 76 9.45 -7.70 2.85
C GLN A 76 8.94 -8.01 4.27
N LEU A 77 7.65 -7.83 4.53
CA LEU A 77 7.04 -8.17 5.82
C LEU A 77 7.03 -9.69 6.06
N ASN A 78 6.79 -10.48 5.02
CA ASN A 78 6.81 -11.94 5.12
C ASN A 78 8.22 -12.44 5.46
N GLU A 79 9.23 -11.93 4.76
CA GLU A 79 10.64 -12.27 5.02
C GLU A 79 11.08 -11.85 6.43
N ALA A 80 10.64 -10.69 6.92
CA ALA A 80 11.00 -10.22 8.27
C ALA A 80 10.31 -10.97 9.42
N ARG A 81 9.25 -11.73 9.13
CA ARG A 81 8.51 -12.53 10.12
C ARG A 81 8.90 -14.01 10.12
N HIS A 82 9.71 -14.43 9.16
CA HIS A 82 10.29 -15.78 9.07
C HIS A 82 11.69 -15.82 9.69
#